data_AF-A0A061E0I6-F1
#
_entry.id   AF-A0A061E0I6-F1
#
_cell.length_a   1.000
_cell.length_b   1.000
_cell.length_c   1.000
_cell.angle_alpha   90.00
_cell.angle_beta   90.00
_cell.angle_gamma   90.00
#
_symmetry.space_group_name_H-M   'P 1'
#
loop_
_entity.id
_entity.type
_entity.pdbx_description
1 polymer ?
#
loop_
_entity_poly.entity_id
_entity_poly.type
_entity_poly.pdbx_seq_one_letter_code
_entity_poly.pdbx_strand_id
1 'polypeptide(L)'
;MLPTPGMGQLIPLVEFDKDLVHSHDWTVTLIVLTMSTKGQTDLLGALNHSIPPVSSDPETRVSIAIRRSVFTSPCVQVIAMSLALMFALPRLDETVSRDFMDLPEPLKLPGSIPVHETIEALQQREPNKPPVYAIGPRLQTGSSGGVDESQCLKWLDDQPSSSACFIWQRGTLSFDQLTELALGLEMKRFPDRTKGKGLVLPSWAPQKETLGHGSTGGFLTHCGWNSVLESIANGVPMIAWPLYAEQRMNAVLLADGINVALRPKVNQNGLVEREEIEVVKSLIKGEEGMIIREEMNKCKAAAAKAVTEGGSSTKSLSQLVLRWKSQKSI
;
A
#
# COMPACT_ATOMS: atom_id res chain seq x y z
N MET A 1 -19.40 -11.56 -3.70
CA MET A 1 -18.14 -11.79 -2.96
C MET A 1 -17.77 -10.49 -2.29
N LEU A 2 -17.78 -10.44 -0.94
CA LEU A 2 -17.26 -9.28 -0.21
C LEU A 2 -15.73 -9.26 -0.39
N PRO A 3 -15.11 -8.12 -0.76
CA PRO A 3 -13.67 -8.03 -0.83
C PRO A 3 -13.09 -8.36 0.54
N THR A 4 -12.28 -9.42 0.61
CA THR A 4 -11.52 -9.74 1.80
C THR A 4 -10.51 -8.62 2.02
N PRO A 5 -10.25 -8.22 3.28
CA PRO A 5 -9.16 -7.30 3.54
C PRO A 5 -7.85 -8.00 3.13
N GLY A 6 -7.22 -7.49 2.07
CA GLY A 6 -5.94 -8.04 1.61
C GLY A 6 -4.85 -7.85 2.66
N MET A 7 -3.71 -8.54 2.48
CA MET A 7 -2.47 -8.36 3.29
C MET A 7 -2.08 -6.89 3.59
N GLY A 8 -2.55 -5.94 2.79
CA GLY A 8 -2.40 -4.49 2.96
C GLY A 8 -2.73 -3.98 4.37
N GLN A 9 -3.70 -4.58 5.05
CA GLN A 9 -4.14 -4.10 6.37
C GLN A 9 -3.57 -4.93 7.54
N LEU A 10 -3.05 -6.13 7.27
CA LEU A 10 -2.57 -7.05 8.30
C LEU A 10 -1.16 -6.70 8.79
N ILE A 11 -0.26 -6.31 7.88
CA ILE A 11 1.13 -5.96 8.25
C ILE A 11 1.18 -4.72 9.17
N PRO A 12 0.54 -3.58 8.86
CA PRO A 12 0.60 -2.41 9.74
C PRO A 12 -0.01 -2.68 11.11
N LEU A 13 -1.03 -3.53 11.18
CA LEU A 13 -1.64 -3.96 12.43
C LEU A 13 -0.68 -4.81 13.28
N VAL A 14 -0.03 -5.79 12.65
CA VAL A 14 0.96 -6.64 13.33
C VAL A 14 2.14 -5.82 13.85
N GLU A 15 2.65 -4.88 13.07
CA GLU A 15 3.76 -4.02 13.51
C GLU A 15 3.32 -3.05 14.63
N PHE A 16 2.07 -2.55 14.57
CA PHE A 16 1.49 -1.81 15.68
C PHE A 16 1.39 -2.65 16.96
N ASP A 17 0.97 -3.91 16.86
CA ASP A 17 0.87 -4.83 18.00
C ASP A 17 2.24 -5.09 18.61
N LYS A 18 3.29 -5.30 17.79
CA LYS A 18 4.68 -5.42 18.25
C LYS A 18 5.12 -4.19 19.04
N ASP A 19 4.80 -2.99 18.56
CA ASP A 19 5.14 -1.74 19.26
C ASP A 19 4.44 -1.60 20.62
N LEU A 20 3.21 -2.09 20.73
CA LEU A 20 2.49 -2.13 22.01
C LEU A 20 3.15 -3.09 23.00
N VAL A 21 3.54 -4.28 22.54
CA VAL A 21 4.20 -5.29 23.38
C VAL A 21 5.58 -4.80 23.83
N HIS A 22 6.45 -4.44 22.88
CA HIS A 22 7.85 -4.13 23.18
C HIS A 22 8.06 -2.78 23.86
N SER A 23 7.31 -1.76 23.45
CA SER A 23 7.57 -0.38 23.90
C SER A 23 6.62 0.09 25.00
N HIS A 24 5.51 -0.62 25.25
CA HIS A 24 4.47 -0.13 26.16
C HIS A 24 4.03 -1.13 27.24
N ASP A 25 4.59 -2.34 27.25
CA ASP A 25 4.30 -3.44 28.19
C ASP A 25 2.84 -3.91 28.14
N TRP A 26 2.33 -4.14 26.92
CA TRP A 26 0.98 -4.65 26.69
C TRP A 26 1.01 -6.13 26.32
N THR A 27 -0.08 -6.83 26.65
CA THR A 27 -0.41 -8.12 26.04
C THR A 27 -1.41 -7.89 24.92
N VAL A 28 -1.10 -8.36 23.71
CA VAL A 28 -1.98 -8.24 22.55
C VAL A 28 -2.43 -9.62 22.08
N THR A 29 -3.69 -9.74 21.66
CA THR A 29 -4.26 -10.97 21.10
C THR A 29 -4.85 -10.65 19.73
N LEU A 30 -4.27 -11.21 18.68
CA LEU A 30 -4.73 -11.02 17.30
C LEU A 30 -5.66 -12.17 16.91
N ILE A 31 -6.91 -11.85 16.55
CA ILE A 31 -7.88 -12.83 16.05
C ILE A 31 -8.06 -12.60 14.55
N VAL A 32 -7.57 -13.53 13.73
CA VAL A 32 -7.67 -13.46 12.26
C VAL A 32 -8.81 -14.35 11.78
N LEU A 33 -9.92 -13.75 11.37
CA LEU A 33 -11.10 -14.44 10.85
C LEU A 33 -11.05 -14.50 9.31
N THR A 34 -10.17 -15.32 8.71
CA THR A 34 -10.11 -15.43 7.23
C THR A 34 -9.74 -16.83 6.73
N MET A 35 -10.19 -17.18 5.53
CA MET A 35 -9.64 -18.31 4.74
C MET A 35 -8.19 -17.98 4.33
N SER A 36 -7.25 -18.83 4.74
CA SER A 36 -5.80 -18.57 4.68
C SER A 36 -5.26 -18.45 3.26
N THR A 37 -4.51 -17.37 2.99
CA THR A 37 -3.57 -17.30 1.84
C THR A 37 -2.15 -17.62 2.30
N LYS A 38 -1.28 -18.15 1.43
CA LYS A 38 0.13 -18.49 1.77
C LYS A 38 0.86 -17.33 2.47
N GLY A 39 0.72 -16.10 1.96
CA GLY A 39 1.33 -14.91 2.58
C GLY A 39 0.80 -14.59 3.98
N GLN A 40 -0.47 -14.89 4.28
CA GLN A 40 -1.00 -14.78 5.65
C GLN A 40 -0.43 -15.87 6.55
N THR A 41 -0.33 -17.10 6.06
CA THR A 41 0.28 -18.21 6.80
C THR A 41 1.75 -17.95 7.12
N ASP A 42 2.51 -17.40 6.17
CA ASP A 42 3.93 -17.06 6.37
C ASP A 42 4.09 -15.91 7.39
N LEU A 43 3.24 -14.88 7.31
CA LEU A 43 3.23 -13.78 8.29
C LEU A 43 2.83 -14.26 9.69
N LEU A 44 1.78 -15.09 9.80
CA LEU A 44 1.33 -15.67 11.07
C LEU A 44 2.37 -16.63 11.65
N GLY A 45 3.04 -17.42 10.80
CA GLY A 45 4.14 -18.29 11.19
C GLY A 45 5.32 -17.50 11.78
N ALA A 46 5.67 -16.36 11.17
CA ALA A 46 6.70 -15.47 11.69
C ALA A 46 6.35 -14.86 13.06
N LEU A 47 5.05 -14.76 13.41
CA LEU A 47 4.60 -14.19 14.68
C LEU A 47 4.71 -15.14 15.88
N ASN A 48 4.78 -16.46 15.66
CA ASN A 48 4.87 -17.46 16.74
C ASN A 48 6.07 -17.25 17.69
N HIS A 49 7.07 -16.46 17.28
CA HIS A 49 8.24 -16.13 18.10
C HIS A 49 8.12 -14.79 18.84
N SER A 50 7.16 -13.92 18.50
CA SER A 50 7.02 -12.56 19.05
C SER A 50 5.69 -12.31 19.76
N ILE A 51 4.63 -13.06 19.43
CA ILE A 51 3.30 -12.96 20.03
C ILE A 51 2.81 -14.40 20.30
N PRO A 52 2.38 -14.76 21.52
CA PRO A 52 1.95 -16.13 21.81
C PRO A 52 0.72 -16.51 20.98
N PRO A 53 0.70 -17.68 20.33
CA PRO A 53 -0.42 -18.07 19.47
C PRO A 53 -1.67 -18.41 20.28
N VAL A 54 -2.83 -17.97 19.82
CA VAL A 54 -4.14 -18.49 20.26
C VAL A 54 -4.79 -19.23 19.09
N SER A 55 -4.84 -20.55 19.26
CA SER A 55 -5.66 -21.58 18.57
C SER A 55 -6.15 -21.31 17.14
N SER A 56 -5.65 -22.10 16.19
CA SER A 56 -6.15 -22.24 14.83
C SER A 56 -7.28 -23.27 14.71
N ASP A 57 -8.26 -23.22 15.61
CA ASP A 57 -9.38 -24.17 15.58
C ASP A 57 -10.64 -23.52 14.96
N PRO A 58 -11.10 -24.00 13.79
CA PRO A 58 -12.23 -23.42 13.07
C PRO A 58 -13.59 -23.56 13.78
N GLU A 59 -13.69 -24.29 14.90
CA GLU A 59 -14.94 -24.49 15.64
C GLU A 59 -14.97 -23.88 17.06
N THR A 60 -13.95 -23.16 17.50
CA THR A 60 -13.97 -22.65 18.89
C THR A 60 -14.89 -21.43 19.04
N ARG A 61 -16.02 -21.65 19.72
CA ARG A 61 -16.90 -20.61 20.28
C ARG A 61 -16.09 -19.52 20.97
N VAL A 62 -16.28 -18.29 20.50
CA VAL A 62 -15.74 -17.05 21.08
C VAL A 62 -16.13 -16.96 22.55
N SER A 63 -15.19 -17.23 23.45
CA SER A 63 -15.29 -16.91 24.87
C SER A 63 -14.53 -15.61 25.10
N ILE A 64 -15.30 -14.52 25.26
CA ILE A 64 -14.78 -13.19 25.54
C ILE A 64 -14.34 -13.15 27.00
N ALA A 65 -13.05 -13.38 27.26
CA ALA A 65 -12.42 -12.98 28.51
C ALA A 65 -11.81 -11.59 28.29
N ILE A 66 -12.46 -10.54 28.81
CA ILE A 66 -11.97 -9.17 28.72
C ILE A 66 -10.73 -9.03 29.60
N ARG A 67 -9.55 -9.17 29.00
CA ARG A 67 -8.30 -8.55 29.47
C ARG A 67 -7.77 -7.68 28.33
N ARG A 68 -8.07 -6.38 28.40
CA ARG A 68 -7.50 -5.29 27.56
C ARG A 68 -7.17 -5.69 26.10
N SER A 69 -8.12 -6.25 25.37
CA SER A 69 -7.96 -6.59 23.94
C SER A 69 -8.39 -5.43 23.05
N VAL A 70 -7.56 -5.01 22.10
CA VAL A 70 -7.92 -4.05 21.03
C VAL A 70 -8.46 -4.87 19.84
N PHE A 71 -9.71 -4.61 19.44
CA PHE A 71 -10.32 -5.23 18.25
C PHE A 71 -10.19 -4.31 17.04
N THR A 72 -9.52 -4.75 15.98
CA THR A 72 -9.41 -4.01 14.71
C THR A 72 -9.93 -4.88 13.56
N SER A 73 -11.12 -4.57 13.03
CA SER A 73 -11.69 -5.26 11.87
C SER A 73 -11.49 -4.41 10.60
N PRO A 74 -10.68 -4.86 9.63
CA PRO A 74 -10.40 -4.08 8.43
C PRO A 74 -11.58 -4.02 7.43
N CYS A 75 -12.60 -4.86 7.61
CA CYS A 75 -13.79 -4.92 6.76
C CYS A 75 -14.69 -3.69 6.91
N VAL A 76 -14.67 -3.01 8.06
CA VAL A 76 -15.61 -1.92 8.39
C VAL A 76 -15.42 -0.72 7.46
N GLN A 77 -14.19 -0.41 7.06
CA GLN A 77 -13.88 0.78 6.29
C GLN A 77 -14.31 0.68 4.81
N VAL A 78 -14.14 -0.51 4.22
CA VAL A 78 -14.62 -0.80 2.85
C VAL A 78 -16.15 -0.80 2.81
N ILE A 79 -16.79 -1.40 3.82
CA ILE A 79 -18.26 -1.44 3.94
C ILE A 79 -18.83 -0.01 4.11
N ALA A 80 -18.22 0.83 4.96
CA ALA A 80 -18.68 2.20 5.17
C ALA A 80 -18.59 3.06 3.90
N MET A 81 -17.50 2.95 3.13
CA MET A 81 -17.32 3.68 1.87
C MET A 81 -18.30 3.20 0.80
N SER A 82 -18.52 1.89 0.68
CA SER A 82 -19.51 1.32 -0.24
C SER A 82 -20.94 1.74 0.12
N LEU A 83 -21.28 1.79 1.41
CA LEU A 83 -22.59 2.25 1.87
C LEU A 83 -22.80 3.75 1.57
N ALA A 84 -21.81 4.60 1.87
CA ALA A 84 -21.89 6.03 1.58
C ALA A 84 -22.10 6.30 0.08
N LEU A 85 -21.41 5.54 -0.79
CA LEU A 85 -21.59 5.64 -2.24
C LEU A 85 -22.98 5.17 -2.67
N MET A 86 -23.50 4.06 -2.13
CA MET A 86 -24.85 3.58 -2.44
C MET A 86 -25.96 4.58 -2.07
N PHE A 87 -25.78 5.36 -1.00
CA PHE A 87 -26.72 6.43 -0.64
C PHE A 87 -26.59 7.67 -1.53
N ALA A 88 -25.41 7.92 -2.10
CA ALA A 88 -25.17 9.06 -2.99
C ALA A 88 -25.54 8.78 -4.46
N LEU A 89 -25.43 7.52 -4.91
CA LEU A 89 -25.65 7.10 -6.30
C LEU A 89 -26.98 7.52 -6.91
N PRO A 90 -28.15 7.40 -6.24
CA PRO A 90 -29.42 7.83 -6.81
C PRO A 90 -29.46 9.33 -7.15
N ARG A 91 -28.88 10.18 -6.28
CA ARG A 91 -28.81 11.62 -6.53
C ARG A 91 -27.80 12.00 -7.61
N LEU A 92 -26.76 11.19 -7.76
CA LEU A 92 -25.72 11.37 -8.77
C LEU A 92 -26.21 11.02 -10.17
N ASP A 93 -26.95 9.93 -10.30
CA ASP A 93 -27.59 9.51 -11.56
C ASP A 93 -28.59 10.57 -12.06
N GLU A 94 -29.32 11.22 -11.15
CA GLU A 94 -30.24 12.32 -11.48
C GLU A 94 -29.55 13.62 -11.91
N THR A 95 -28.35 13.89 -11.39
CA THR A 95 -27.67 15.20 -11.54
C THR A 95 -26.54 15.19 -12.57
N VAL A 96 -26.08 14.00 -12.97
CA VAL A 96 -24.98 13.83 -13.91
C VAL A 96 -25.48 13.10 -15.15
N SER A 97 -25.59 13.82 -16.27
CA SER A 97 -26.10 13.26 -17.53
C SER A 97 -25.06 12.51 -18.38
N ARG A 98 -23.83 12.39 -17.88
CA ARG A 98 -22.69 11.73 -18.56
C ARG A 98 -22.12 10.62 -17.69
N ASP A 99 -21.39 9.70 -18.30
CA ASP A 99 -20.65 8.70 -17.53
C ASP A 99 -19.68 9.39 -16.55
N PHE A 100 -19.65 8.94 -15.30
CA PHE A 100 -18.85 9.56 -14.23
C PHE A 100 -17.35 9.67 -14.58
N MET A 101 -16.87 8.79 -15.47
CA MET A 101 -15.48 8.76 -15.95
C MET A 101 -15.13 9.95 -16.86
N ASP A 102 -16.13 10.59 -17.47
CA ASP A 102 -15.96 11.66 -18.48
C ASP A 102 -16.22 13.06 -17.91
N LEU A 103 -16.33 13.18 -16.59
CA LEU A 103 -16.53 14.45 -15.93
C LEU A 103 -15.24 15.30 -15.98
N PRO A 104 -15.31 16.57 -16.46
CA PRO A 104 -14.14 17.45 -16.52
C PRO A 104 -13.67 17.91 -15.13
N GLU A 105 -14.54 17.83 -14.11
CA GLU A 105 -14.20 18.15 -12.72
C GLU A 105 -14.52 16.97 -11.79
N PRO A 106 -13.74 16.77 -10.72
CA PRO A 106 -14.01 15.74 -9.72
C PRO A 106 -15.42 15.90 -9.12
N LEU A 107 -16.10 14.77 -9.00
CA LEU A 107 -17.45 14.70 -8.46
C LEU A 107 -17.47 15.14 -6.99
N LYS A 108 -18.17 16.25 -6.70
CA LYS A 108 -18.32 16.77 -5.33
C LYS A 108 -19.49 16.10 -4.64
N LEU A 109 -19.21 15.08 -3.83
CA LEU A 109 -20.21 14.41 -3.01
C LEU A 109 -20.45 15.19 -1.72
N PRO A 110 -21.70 15.53 -1.35
CA PRO A 110 -22.00 16.16 -0.07
C PRO A 110 -21.43 15.36 1.09
N GLY A 111 -20.61 16.00 1.93
CA GLY A 111 -19.92 15.34 3.05
C GLY A 111 -18.62 14.60 2.71
N SER A 112 -18.22 14.58 1.43
CA SER A 112 -16.89 14.10 1.02
C SER A 112 -15.92 15.26 0.92
N ILE A 113 -14.74 15.07 1.51
CA ILE A 113 -13.68 16.06 1.55
C ILE A 113 -12.65 15.67 0.48
N PRO A 114 -12.12 16.62 -0.31
CA PRO A 114 -11.04 16.33 -1.24
C PRO A 114 -9.89 15.59 -0.54
N VAL A 115 -9.25 14.67 -1.25
CA VAL A 115 -8.21 13.81 -0.67
C VAL A 115 -7.06 14.63 -0.05
N HIS A 116 -6.71 15.77 -0.64
CA HIS A 116 -5.68 16.67 -0.14
C HIS A 116 -6.06 17.40 1.16
N GLU A 117 -7.36 17.64 1.40
CA GLU A 117 -7.88 18.27 2.62
C GLU A 117 -8.20 17.23 3.72
N THR A 118 -8.17 15.93 3.38
CA THR A 118 -8.61 14.87 4.28
C THR A 118 -7.76 14.77 5.55
N ILE A 119 -6.45 15.01 5.48
CA ILE A 119 -5.58 14.94 6.67
C ILE A 119 -5.92 16.07 7.64
N GLU A 120 -6.03 17.30 7.14
CA GLU A 120 -6.41 18.46 7.96
C GLU A 120 -7.79 18.27 8.56
N ALA A 121 -8.75 17.81 7.74
CA ALA A 121 -10.09 17.50 8.20
C ALA A 121 -10.07 16.42 9.29
N LEU A 122 -9.31 15.33 9.16
CA LEU A 122 -9.23 14.29 10.20
C LEU A 122 -8.62 14.80 11.51
N GLN A 123 -7.75 15.81 11.45
CA GLN A 123 -7.11 16.43 12.62
C GLN A 123 -7.98 17.51 13.29
N GLN A 124 -8.95 18.09 12.56
CA GLN A 124 -9.87 19.07 13.15
C GLN A 124 -10.70 18.44 14.27
N ARG A 125 -10.69 19.10 15.43
CA ARG A 125 -11.48 18.70 16.60
C ARG A 125 -12.91 19.19 16.43
N GLU A 126 -13.84 18.25 16.32
CA GLU A 126 -15.27 18.51 16.28
C GLU A 126 -15.97 17.80 17.44
N PRO A 127 -17.08 18.36 17.98
CA PRO A 127 -17.89 17.67 18.97
C PRO A 127 -18.34 16.30 18.44
N ASN A 128 -18.15 15.25 19.25
CA ASN A 128 -18.51 13.85 18.93
C ASN A 128 -17.66 13.15 17.86
N LYS A 129 -16.65 13.80 17.28
CA LYS A 129 -15.72 13.14 16.35
C LYS A 129 -14.70 12.29 17.12
N PRO A 130 -14.55 10.99 16.80
CA PRO A 130 -13.50 10.18 17.39
C PRO A 130 -12.12 10.77 17.11
N PRO A 131 -11.18 10.71 18.07
CA PRO A 131 -9.81 11.14 17.84
C PRO A 131 -9.17 10.28 16.73
N VAL A 132 -8.36 10.91 15.88
CA VAL A 132 -7.58 10.21 14.85
C VAL A 132 -6.10 10.31 15.21
N TYR A 133 -5.40 9.17 15.23
CA TYR A 133 -3.99 9.08 15.58
C TYR A 133 -3.19 8.58 14.37
N ALA A 134 -2.34 9.44 13.82
CA ALA A 134 -1.44 9.07 12.72
C ALA A 134 -0.17 8.44 13.31
N ILE A 135 0.01 7.14 13.12
CA ILE A 135 1.07 6.35 13.76
C ILE A 135 2.06 5.69 12.77
N GLY A 136 1.94 5.96 11.47
CA GLY A 136 2.75 5.32 10.42
C GLY A 136 4.05 6.07 10.06
N PRO A 137 4.84 5.55 9.11
CA PRO A 137 4.70 4.21 8.51
C PRO A 137 5.07 3.08 9.49
N ARG A 138 4.34 1.97 9.45
CA ARG A 138 4.64 0.73 10.20
C ARG A 138 4.87 -0.38 9.18
N LEU A 139 6.15 -0.61 8.87
CA LEU A 139 6.59 -1.55 7.85
C LEU A 139 7.15 -2.81 8.49
N GLN A 140 7.05 -3.95 7.80
CA GLN A 140 7.54 -5.21 8.30
C GLN A 140 9.05 -5.16 8.61
N THR A 141 9.39 -5.53 9.84
CA THR A 141 10.77 -5.64 10.33
C THR A 141 11.28 -7.10 10.14
N GLY A 142 12.48 -7.28 9.56
CA GLY A 142 13.06 -8.59 9.20
C GLY A 142 13.09 -8.92 7.69
N SER A 143 13.92 -9.88 7.27
CA SER A 143 13.93 -10.47 5.92
C SER A 143 13.16 -11.79 5.91
N SER A 144 12.33 -11.99 4.90
CA SER A 144 11.56 -13.21 4.70
C SER A 144 12.39 -14.26 3.95
N GLY A 145 13.53 -14.67 4.52
CA GLY A 145 14.55 -15.49 3.87
C GLY A 145 14.00 -16.60 2.96
N GLY A 146 13.93 -16.30 1.67
CA GLY A 146 13.45 -17.18 0.61
C GLY A 146 14.54 -17.49 -0.42
N VAL A 147 14.55 -18.72 -0.94
CA VAL A 147 15.60 -19.28 -1.83
C VAL A 147 15.80 -18.46 -3.13
N ASP A 148 14.78 -17.73 -3.59
CA ASP A 148 14.80 -16.91 -4.82
C ASP A 148 15.25 -15.44 -4.60
N GLU A 149 15.47 -15.04 -3.33
CA GLU A 149 16.04 -13.73 -2.99
C GLU A 149 17.37 -13.49 -3.70
N SER A 150 18.16 -14.57 -3.85
CA SER A 150 19.53 -14.45 -4.34
C SER A 150 19.64 -14.14 -5.83
N GLN A 151 18.69 -14.54 -6.69
CA GLN A 151 18.82 -14.32 -8.13
C GLN A 151 18.45 -12.88 -8.52
N CYS A 152 17.35 -12.36 -7.95
CA CYS A 152 16.89 -11.00 -8.21
C CYS A 152 17.93 -9.97 -7.75
N LEU A 153 18.42 -10.10 -6.52
CA LEU A 153 19.38 -9.17 -5.94
C LEU A 153 20.72 -9.21 -6.67
N LYS A 154 21.24 -10.40 -7.03
CA LYS A 154 22.45 -10.53 -7.85
C LYS A 154 22.32 -9.86 -9.21
N TRP A 155 21.15 -9.98 -9.86
CA TRP A 155 20.94 -9.29 -11.13
C TRP A 155 20.94 -7.77 -10.96
N LEU A 156 20.38 -7.26 -9.85
CA LEU A 156 20.38 -5.84 -9.51
C LEU A 156 21.77 -5.31 -9.17
N ASP A 157 22.64 -6.11 -8.54
CA ASP A 157 24.04 -5.77 -8.26
C ASP A 157 24.81 -5.39 -9.55
N ASP A 158 24.47 -6.04 -10.67
CA ASP A 158 25.09 -5.78 -11.98
C ASP A 158 24.49 -4.56 -12.72
N GLN A 159 23.45 -3.93 -12.18
CA GLN A 159 22.80 -2.78 -12.80
C GLN A 159 23.37 -1.45 -12.27
N PRO A 160 23.42 -0.38 -13.08
CA PRO A 160 23.74 0.96 -12.61
C PRO A 160 22.76 1.46 -11.54
N SER A 161 23.23 2.39 -10.69
CA SER A 161 22.38 3.02 -9.66
C SER A 161 21.13 3.66 -10.27
N SER A 162 19.99 3.44 -9.62
CA SER A 162 18.68 3.98 -10.01
C SER A 162 18.30 3.78 -11.48
N SER A 163 18.66 2.64 -12.08
CA SER A 163 18.41 2.35 -13.50
C SER A 163 17.37 1.25 -13.75
N ALA A 164 17.13 0.38 -12.76
CA ALA A 164 16.17 -0.70 -12.86
C ALA A 164 14.78 -0.22 -12.44
N CYS A 165 13.75 -0.59 -13.22
CA CYS A 165 12.36 -0.41 -12.81
C CYS A 165 11.84 -1.75 -12.30
N PHE A 166 11.45 -1.81 -11.02
CA PHE A 166 10.79 -2.98 -10.46
C PHE A 166 9.33 -2.99 -10.91
N ILE A 167 8.88 -4.08 -11.55
CA ILE A 167 7.52 -4.23 -12.02
C ILE A 167 6.86 -5.34 -11.23
N TRP A 168 6.00 -4.96 -10.29
CA TRP A 168 5.36 -5.93 -9.41
C TRP A 168 3.91 -5.59 -9.13
N GLN A 169 3.04 -6.49 -9.57
CA GLN A 169 1.62 -6.41 -9.33
C GLN A 169 1.15 -7.67 -8.62
N ARG A 170 0.53 -7.47 -7.46
CA ARG A 170 -0.15 -8.53 -6.75
C ARG A 170 -1.58 -8.63 -7.30
N GLY A 171 -1.74 -9.40 -8.37
CA GLY A 171 -3.00 -9.57 -9.08
C GLY A 171 -2.80 -10.21 -10.46
N THR A 172 -3.90 -10.57 -11.12
CA THR A 172 -3.85 -11.14 -12.47
C THR A 172 -4.15 -10.05 -13.49
N LEU A 173 -3.21 -9.80 -14.40
CA LEU A 173 -3.47 -8.99 -15.60
C LEU A 173 -4.12 -9.86 -16.68
N SER A 174 -4.95 -9.26 -17.53
CA SER A 174 -5.48 -9.95 -18.71
C SER A 174 -4.34 -10.34 -19.66
N PHE A 175 -4.57 -11.35 -20.50
CA PHE A 175 -3.58 -11.78 -21.50
C PHE A 175 -3.21 -10.63 -22.46
N ASP A 176 -4.19 -9.83 -22.85
CA ASP A 176 -3.98 -8.66 -23.71
C ASP A 176 -3.10 -7.61 -23.01
N GLN A 177 -3.37 -7.33 -21.72
CA GLN A 177 -2.58 -6.36 -20.97
C GLN A 177 -1.14 -6.83 -20.71
N LEU A 178 -0.96 -8.12 -20.42
CA LEU A 178 0.37 -8.74 -20.33
C LEU A 178 1.12 -8.67 -21.66
N THR A 179 0.40 -8.80 -22.77
CA THR A 179 0.99 -8.71 -24.12
C THR A 179 1.43 -7.29 -24.43
N GLU A 180 0.62 -6.27 -24.18
CA GLU A 180 1.01 -4.86 -24.34
C GLU A 180 2.20 -4.50 -23.44
N LEU A 181 2.17 -4.92 -22.17
CA LEU A 181 3.29 -4.70 -21.24
C LEU A 181 4.59 -5.35 -21.75
N ALA A 182 4.53 -6.61 -22.19
CA ALA A 182 5.69 -7.33 -22.69
C ALA A 182 6.22 -6.74 -24.01
N LEU A 183 5.36 -6.20 -24.86
CA LEU A 183 5.75 -5.55 -26.11
C LEU A 183 6.35 -4.16 -25.86
N GLY A 184 5.78 -3.39 -24.94
CA GLY A 184 6.29 -2.07 -24.54
C GLY A 184 7.66 -2.15 -23.84
N LEU A 185 7.89 -3.21 -23.08
CA LEU A 185 9.20 -3.53 -22.49
C LEU A 185 10.17 -4.20 -23.48
N GLU A 186 9.79 -4.31 -24.76
CA GLU A 186 10.53 -4.99 -25.85
C GLU A 186 10.86 -6.47 -25.60
N MET A 187 10.27 -7.13 -24.59
CA MET A 187 10.63 -8.49 -24.16
C MET A 187 10.37 -9.56 -25.22
N LYS A 188 9.29 -9.44 -25.99
CA LYS A 188 8.92 -10.43 -27.03
C LYS A 188 9.48 -10.14 -28.42
N ARG A 189 9.82 -8.88 -28.72
CA ARG A 189 10.12 -8.44 -30.08
C ARG A 189 11.61 -8.56 -30.44
N PHE A 190 12.50 -8.49 -29.43
CA PHE A 190 13.94 -8.54 -29.63
C PHE A 190 14.69 -9.24 -28.48
N PRO A 191 14.59 -10.58 -28.35
CA PRO A 191 15.22 -11.32 -27.27
C PRO A 191 16.74 -11.10 -27.15
N ASP A 192 17.43 -10.88 -28.27
CA ASP A 192 18.87 -10.56 -28.25
C ASP A 192 19.16 -9.12 -27.79
N ARG A 193 18.25 -8.16 -28.01
CA ARG A 193 18.40 -6.76 -27.56
C ARG A 193 18.03 -6.55 -26.10
N THR A 194 17.19 -7.42 -25.54
CA THR A 194 16.77 -7.41 -24.13
C THR A 194 17.61 -8.34 -23.26
N LYS A 195 18.49 -9.15 -23.85
CA LYS A 195 19.46 -9.99 -23.13
C LYS A 195 20.27 -9.13 -22.15
N GLY A 196 20.13 -9.43 -20.86
CA GLY A 196 20.78 -8.71 -19.76
C GLY A 196 20.10 -7.39 -19.33
N LYS A 197 19.04 -6.93 -20.01
CA LYS A 197 18.33 -5.67 -19.68
C LYS A 197 17.07 -5.85 -18.84
N GLY A 198 16.64 -7.09 -18.61
CA GLY A 198 15.49 -7.40 -17.77
C GLY A 198 15.57 -8.80 -17.21
N LEU A 199 14.97 -8.99 -16.03
CA LEU A 199 14.82 -10.26 -15.35
C LEU A 199 13.33 -10.50 -15.08
N VAL A 200 12.83 -11.67 -15.45
CA VAL A 200 11.45 -12.10 -15.17
C VAL A 200 11.48 -13.17 -14.10
N LEU A 201 10.80 -12.92 -12.98
CA LEU A 201 10.65 -13.87 -11.88
C LEU A 201 9.29 -14.55 -11.98
N PRO A 202 9.21 -15.89 -11.92
CA PRO A 202 7.99 -16.62 -12.25
C PRO A 202 6.90 -16.58 -11.17
N SER A 203 7.22 -16.18 -9.93
CA SER A 203 6.22 -16.24 -8.84
C SER A 203 6.38 -15.22 -7.73
N TRP A 204 7.59 -15.00 -7.24
CA TRP A 204 7.82 -14.12 -6.09
C TRP A 204 9.10 -13.31 -6.28
N ALA A 205 9.05 -12.05 -5.83
CA ALA A 205 10.20 -11.17 -5.77
C ALA A 205 10.35 -10.67 -4.33
N PRO A 206 11.58 -10.53 -3.81
CA PRO A 206 11.81 -9.97 -2.48
C PRO A 206 11.58 -8.46 -2.52
N GLN A 207 10.31 -8.04 -2.47
CA GLN A 207 9.91 -6.67 -2.74
C GLN A 207 10.62 -5.65 -1.85
N LYS A 208 10.74 -5.94 -0.55
CA LYS A 208 11.40 -5.05 0.41
C LYS A 208 12.87 -4.84 0.05
N GLU A 209 13.60 -5.92 -0.19
CA GLU A 209 15.01 -5.91 -0.55
C GLU A 209 15.22 -5.28 -1.93
N THR A 210 14.34 -5.57 -2.88
CA THR A 210 14.36 -5.00 -4.24
C THR A 210 14.16 -3.49 -4.21
N LEU A 211 13.18 -2.99 -3.45
CA LEU A 211 12.94 -1.55 -3.29
C LEU A 211 14.07 -0.87 -2.51
N GLY A 212 14.73 -1.57 -1.58
CA GLY A 212 15.90 -1.06 -0.87
C GLY A 212 17.21 -1.09 -1.66
N HIS A 213 17.23 -1.74 -2.82
CA HIS A 213 18.44 -1.88 -3.63
C HIS A 213 18.79 -0.57 -4.36
N GLY A 214 20.07 -0.16 -4.32
CA GLY A 214 20.53 1.11 -4.91
C GLY A 214 20.32 1.22 -6.43
N SER A 215 20.26 0.10 -7.13
CA SER A 215 19.97 0.04 -8.57
C SER A 215 18.50 0.26 -8.93
N THR A 216 17.59 0.15 -7.97
CA THR A 216 16.16 0.37 -8.20
C THR A 216 15.86 1.86 -8.30
N GLY A 217 15.43 2.29 -9.49
CA GLY A 217 15.14 3.69 -9.82
C GLY A 217 13.66 4.01 -9.96
N GLY A 218 12.80 2.99 -10.02
CA GLY A 218 11.35 3.17 -10.15
C GLY A 218 10.58 1.89 -9.82
N PHE A 219 9.30 2.05 -9.50
CA PHE A 219 8.42 0.95 -9.11
C PHE A 219 7.05 1.06 -9.80
N LEU A 220 6.75 0.15 -10.73
CA LEU A 220 5.41 -0.02 -11.26
C LEU A 220 4.59 -0.87 -10.27
N THR A 221 3.58 -0.23 -9.69
CA THR A 221 2.81 -0.78 -8.57
C THR A 221 1.31 -0.68 -8.80
N HIS A 222 0.59 -1.61 -8.20
CA HIS A 222 -0.87 -1.60 -8.12
C HIS A 222 -1.41 -0.62 -7.07
N CYS A 223 -0.55 0.18 -6.42
CA CYS A 223 -0.92 1.16 -5.41
C CYS A 223 -1.57 0.58 -4.14
N GLY A 224 -1.28 -0.69 -3.79
CA GLY A 224 -1.60 -1.23 -2.48
C GLY A 224 -0.82 -0.49 -1.39
N TRP A 225 -1.50 -0.08 -0.32
CA TRP A 225 -0.93 0.88 0.65
C TRP A 225 0.40 0.43 1.29
N ASN A 226 0.58 -0.87 1.59
CA ASN A 226 1.87 -1.36 2.09
C ASN A 226 3.01 -1.18 1.08
N SER A 227 2.77 -1.53 -0.18
CA SER A 227 3.76 -1.38 -1.24
C SER A 227 4.11 0.09 -1.48
N VAL A 228 3.12 0.98 -1.34
CA VAL A 228 3.31 2.43 -1.37
C VAL A 228 4.21 2.89 -0.22
N LEU A 229 3.92 2.47 1.01
CA LEU A 229 4.73 2.83 2.19
C LEU A 229 6.17 2.30 2.09
N GLU A 230 6.36 1.07 1.57
CA GLU A 230 7.70 0.51 1.31
C GLU A 230 8.46 1.31 0.26
N SER A 231 7.78 1.74 -0.82
CA SER A 231 8.37 2.60 -1.84
C SER A 231 8.80 3.94 -1.26
N ILE A 232 7.93 4.57 -0.46
CA ILE A 232 8.22 5.85 0.22
C ILE A 232 9.39 5.71 1.19
N ALA A 233 9.41 4.66 2.00
CA ALA A 233 10.49 4.44 2.97
C ALA A 233 11.85 4.22 2.28
N ASN A 234 11.87 3.69 1.06
CA ASN A 234 13.09 3.51 0.28
C ASN A 234 13.40 4.69 -0.67
N GLY A 235 12.44 5.58 -0.92
CA GLY A 235 12.60 6.72 -1.83
C GLY A 235 12.52 6.33 -3.30
N VAL A 236 11.78 5.27 -3.62
CA VAL A 236 11.62 4.79 -5.00
C VAL A 236 10.37 5.43 -5.61
N PRO A 237 10.47 6.20 -6.70
CA PRO A 237 9.32 6.83 -7.35
C PRO A 237 8.45 5.78 -8.07
N MET A 238 7.16 6.07 -8.28
CA MET A 238 6.21 5.05 -8.71
C MET A 238 5.59 5.31 -10.10
N ILE A 239 5.15 4.22 -10.73
CA ILE A 239 4.17 4.22 -11.81
C ILE A 239 2.91 3.60 -11.22
N ALA A 240 1.90 4.44 -11.01
CA ALA A 240 0.67 4.09 -10.33
C ALA A 240 -0.33 3.43 -11.28
N TRP A 241 -0.48 2.11 -11.15
CA TRP A 241 -1.29 1.29 -12.03
C TRP A 241 -2.31 0.43 -11.25
N PRO A 242 -3.38 1.06 -10.72
CA PRO A 242 -4.31 0.43 -9.79
C PRO A 242 -5.20 -0.64 -10.44
N LEU A 243 -5.57 -1.67 -9.67
CA LEU A 243 -6.39 -2.80 -10.14
C LEU A 243 -7.76 -2.87 -9.43
N TYR A 244 -7.81 -2.83 -8.10
CA TYR A 244 -9.01 -3.07 -7.30
C TYR A 244 -9.01 -2.34 -5.95
N ALA A 245 -10.10 -2.48 -5.17
CA ALA A 245 -10.27 -1.86 -3.85
C ALA A 245 -10.02 -0.33 -3.86
N GLU A 246 -9.26 0.20 -2.90
CA GLU A 246 -8.97 1.62 -2.76
C GLU A 246 -7.79 2.11 -3.62
N GLN A 247 -7.18 1.23 -4.40
CA GLN A 247 -5.94 1.50 -5.15
C GLN A 247 -6.07 2.67 -6.12
N ARG A 248 -7.24 2.87 -6.73
CA ARG A 248 -7.49 4.01 -7.64
C ARG A 248 -7.43 5.35 -6.90
N MET A 249 -7.97 5.41 -5.68
CA MET A 249 -7.86 6.59 -4.82
C MET A 249 -6.41 6.83 -4.41
N ASN A 250 -5.67 5.77 -4.07
CA ASN A 250 -4.25 5.88 -3.78
C ASN A 250 -3.47 6.40 -5.00
N ALA A 251 -3.77 5.92 -6.21
CA ALA A 251 -3.12 6.39 -7.43
C ALA A 251 -3.29 7.90 -7.65
N VAL A 252 -4.50 8.43 -7.41
CA VAL A 252 -4.78 9.88 -7.47
C VAL A 252 -4.02 10.63 -6.39
N LEU A 253 -4.03 10.17 -5.14
CA LEU A 253 -3.26 10.80 -4.05
C LEU A 253 -1.76 10.87 -4.38
N LEU A 254 -1.20 9.79 -4.93
CA LEU A 254 0.23 9.68 -5.21
C LEU A 254 0.67 10.56 -6.38
N ALA A 255 -0.12 10.61 -7.45
CA ALA A 255 0.20 11.40 -8.63
C ALA A 255 -0.16 12.88 -8.46
N ASP A 256 -1.39 13.16 -8.03
CA ASP A 256 -1.94 14.52 -8.05
C ASP A 256 -1.83 15.21 -6.68
N GLY A 257 -1.76 14.44 -5.60
CA GLY A 257 -1.72 14.96 -4.23
C GLY A 257 -0.32 15.27 -3.72
N ILE A 258 0.58 14.27 -3.77
CA ILE A 258 1.95 14.38 -3.25
C ILE A 258 3.03 14.28 -4.35
N ASN A 259 2.63 14.13 -5.62
CA ASN A 259 3.53 14.14 -6.78
C ASN A 259 4.72 13.17 -6.70
N VAL A 260 4.46 11.92 -6.30
CA VAL A 260 5.46 10.85 -6.20
C VAL A 260 5.26 9.71 -7.19
N ALA A 261 4.29 9.85 -8.11
CA ALA A 261 3.97 8.83 -9.10
C ALA A 261 3.51 9.39 -10.45
N LEU A 262 3.83 8.67 -11.53
CA LEU A 262 3.20 8.84 -12.84
C LEU A 262 2.00 7.91 -12.99
N ARG A 263 0.99 8.30 -13.76
CA ARG A 263 -0.14 7.44 -14.13
C ARG A 263 -0.13 7.17 -15.63
N PRO A 264 -0.08 5.90 -16.06
CA PRO A 264 -0.22 5.57 -17.47
C PRO A 264 -1.63 5.88 -17.94
N LYS A 265 -1.75 6.37 -19.17
CA LYS A 265 -3.02 6.56 -19.86
C LYS A 265 -3.63 5.21 -20.23
N VAL A 266 -4.95 5.11 -20.03
CA VAL A 266 -5.75 3.96 -20.44
C VAL A 266 -6.58 4.34 -21.65
N ASN A 267 -6.71 3.43 -22.61
CA ASN A 267 -7.59 3.62 -23.76
C ASN A 267 -9.06 3.36 -23.38
N GLN A 268 -9.97 3.51 -24.34
CA GLN A 268 -11.41 3.34 -24.14
C GLN A 268 -11.81 1.94 -23.66
N ASN A 269 -10.97 0.93 -23.91
CA ASN A 269 -11.19 -0.45 -23.46
C ASN A 269 -10.58 -0.72 -22.08
N GLY A 270 -10.01 0.29 -21.42
CA GLY A 270 -9.32 0.17 -20.13
C GLY A 270 -7.93 -0.46 -20.23
N LEU A 271 -7.35 -0.55 -21.43
CA LEU A 271 -6.03 -1.12 -21.68
C LEU A 271 -4.97 -0.01 -21.71
N VAL A 272 -3.82 -0.25 -21.09
CA VAL A 272 -2.62 0.58 -21.32
C VAL A 272 -1.85 -0.02 -22.49
N GLU A 273 -1.74 0.74 -23.57
CA GLU A 273 -1.08 0.32 -24.81
C GLU A 273 0.45 0.35 -24.66
N ARG A 274 1.15 -0.47 -25.45
CA ARG A 274 2.61 -0.58 -25.41
C ARG A 274 3.33 0.76 -25.58
N GLU A 275 2.77 1.70 -26.35
CA GLU A 275 3.33 3.03 -26.56
C GLU A 275 3.33 3.84 -25.25
N GLU A 276 2.34 3.62 -24.39
CA GLU A 276 2.26 4.28 -23.08
C GLU A 276 3.25 3.68 -22.06
N ILE A 277 3.76 2.46 -22.30
CA ILE A 277 4.80 1.83 -21.44
C ILE A 277 6.12 2.62 -21.47
N GLU A 278 6.30 3.53 -22.43
CA GLU A 278 7.39 4.53 -22.41
C GLU A 278 7.40 5.38 -21.12
N VAL A 279 6.29 5.44 -20.38
CA VAL A 279 6.23 6.03 -19.02
C VAL A 279 7.29 5.46 -18.07
N VAL A 280 7.74 4.21 -18.28
CA VAL A 280 8.88 3.63 -17.53
C VAL A 280 10.16 4.41 -17.82
N LYS A 281 10.44 4.72 -19.08
CA LYS A 281 11.62 5.50 -19.46
C LYS A 281 11.48 6.95 -19.00
N SER A 282 10.29 7.53 -19.07
CA SER A 282 10.00 8.87 -18.56
C SER A 282 10.25 8.97 -17.06
N LEU A 283 9.83 7.97 -16.27
CA LEU A 283 10.08 7.93 -14.84
C LEU A 283 11.59 7.85 -14.55
N ILE A 284 12.32 6.96 -15.21
CA ILE A 284 13.74 6.73 -14.90
C ILE A 284 14.63 7.85 -15.43
N LYS A 285 14.44 8.29 -16.68
CA LYS A 285 15.36 9.18 -17.39
C LYS A 285 14.77 10.55 -17.75
N GLY A 286 13.45 10.72 -17.70
CA GLY A 286 12.77 11.95 -18.08
C GLY A 286 12.87 13.04 -17.02
N GLU A 287 12.61 14.29 -17.44
CA GLU A 287 12.61 15.48 -16.57
C GLU A 287 11.54 15.39 -15.48
N GLU A 288 10.33 14.96 -15.85
CA GLU A 288 9.23 14.74 -14.90
C GLU A 288 9.61 13.70 -13.83
N GLY A 289 10.30 12.64 -14.24
CA GLY A 289 10.85 11.64 -13.33
C GLY A 289 11.89 12.20 -12.34
N MET A 290 12.67 13.21 -12.74
CA MET A 290 13.60 13.90 -11.83
C MET A 290 12.84 14.68 -10.74
N ILE A 291 11.79 15.41 -11.12
CA ILE A 291 10.94 16.16 -10.18
C ILE A 291 10.29 15.20 -9.19
N ILE A 292 9.71 14.10 -9.69
CA ILE A 292 9.06 13.07 -8.87
C ILE A 292 10.05 12.42 -7.90
N ARG A 293 11.30 12.17 -8.32
CA ARG A 293 12.35 11.66 -7.41
C ARG A 293 12.69 12.63 -6.30
N GLU A 294 12.72 13.93 -6.59
CA GLU A 294 12.97 14.95 -5.57
C GLU A 294 11.86 14.94 -4.50
N GLU A 295 10.60 14.94 -4.93
CA GLU A 295 9.44 14.85 -4.03
C GLU A 295 9.44 13.53 -3.25
N MET A 296 9.73 12.41 -3.91
CA MET A 296 9.84 11.12 -3.26
C MET A 296 10.92 11.10 -2.15
N ASN A 297 12.06 11.76 -2.37
CA ASN A 297 13.11 11.89 -1.35
C ASN A 297 12.67 12.76 -0.16
N LYS A 298 11.87 13.81 -0.39
CA LYS A 298 11.25 14.60 0.70
C LYS A 298 10.29 13.73 1.51
N CYS A 299 9.45 12.93 0.85
CA CYS A 299 8.56 11.98 1.52
C CYS A 299 9.33 10.93 2.32
N LYS A 300 10.41 10.36 1.77
CA LYS A 300 11.30 9.41 2.47
C LYS A 300 11.85 10.01 3.76
N ALA A 301 12.41 11.22 3.68
CA ALA A 301 12.98 11.91 4.84
C ALA A 301 11.92 12.19 5.91
N ALA A 302 10.74 12.65 5.51
CA ALA A 302 9.61 12.89 6.41
C ALA A 302 9.12 11.59 7.09
N ALA A 303 8.99 10.51 6.31
CA ALA A 303 8.60 9.19 6.79
C ALA A 303 9.59 8.65 7.83
N ALA A 304 10.90 8.74 7.55
CA ALA A 304 11.95 8.31 8.49
C ALA A 304 11.94 9.15 9.78
N LYS A 305 11.78 10.47 9.67
CA LYS A 305 11.70 11.38 10.83
C LYS A 305 10.48 11.08 11.71
N ALA A 306 9.35 10.74 11.12
CA ALA A 306 8.08 10.54 11.83
C ALA A 306 8.13 9.40 12.85
N VAL A 307 8.92 8.35 12.58
CA VAL A 307 9.01 7.13 13.41
C VAL A 307 10.20 7.11 14.37
N THR A 308 11.03 8.16 14.39
CA THR A 308 12.09 8.31 15.40
C THR A 308 11.50 8.42 16.82
N GLU A 309 12.32 8.23 17.87
CA GLU A 309 11.88 8.34 19.28
C GLU A 309 11.15 9.66 19.59
N GLY A 310 11.61 10.77 19.02
CA GLY A 310 10.99 12.09 19.12
C GLY A 310 10.00 12.45 18.01
N GLY A 311 9.74 11.52 17.09
CA GLY A 311 8.94 11.71 15.89
C GLY A 311 7.44 11.87 16.15
N SER A 312 6.71 12.42 15.18
CA SER A 312 5.27 12.66 15.29
C SER A 312 4.47 11.38 15.50
N SER A 313 4.82 10.30 14.80
CA SER A 313 4.10 9.03 14.86
C SER A 313 4.33 8.30 16.17
N THR A 314 5.56 8.33 16.68
CA THR A 314 5.92 7.79 18.01
C THR A 314 5.18 8.53 19.10
N LYS A 315 5.17 9.88 19.06
CA LYS A 315 4.41 10.71 20.01
C LYS A 315 2.91 10.44 19.93
N SER A 316 2.34 10.32 18.73
CA SER A 316 0.92 10.04 18.53
C SER A 316 0.54 8.68 19.13
N LEU A 317 1.38 7.66 18.92
CA LEU A 317 1.21 6.34 19.53
C LEU A 317 1.27 6.40 21.06
N SER A 318 2.26 7.09 21.63
CA SER A 318 2.35 7.25 23.09
C SER A 318 1.12 7.98 23.66
N GLN A 319 0.60 8.99 22.97
CA GLN A 319 -0.64 9.68 23.38
C GLN A 319 -1.84 8.76 23.36
N LEU A 320 -1.98 7.91 22.32
CA LEU A 320 -3.03 6.89 22.25
C LEU A 320 -2.93 5.92 23.43
N VAL A 321 -1.73 5.40 23.70
CA VAL A 321 -1.49 4.46 24.81
C VAL A 321 -1.79 5.11 26.17
N LEU A 322 -1.37 6.36 26.39
CA LEU A 322 -1.67 7.10 27.61
C LEU A 322 -3.18 7.27 27.81
N ARG A 323 -3.91 7.59 26.73
CA ARG A 323 -5.36 7.70 26.76
C ARG A 323 -5.99 6.38 27.17
N TRP A 324 -5.58 5.26 26.58
CA TRP A 324 -6.10 3.95 26.97
C TRP A 324 -5.75 3.56 28.41
N LYS A 325 -4.53 3.87 28.89
CA LYS A 325 -4.15 3.64 30.30
C LYS A 325 -4.99 4.49 31.28
N SER A 326 -5.43 5.68 30.86
CA SER A 326 -6.24 6.60 31.67
C SER A 326 -7.73 6.24 31.73
N GLN A 327 -8.23 5.44 30.80
CA GLN A 327 -9.61 4.97 30.83
C GLN A 327 -9.75 3.91 31.93
N LYS A 328 -10.47 4.25 33.00
CA LYS A 328 -10.84 3.28 34.05
C LYS A 328 -11.60 2.13 33.41
N SER A 329 -11.24 0.90 33.77
CA SER A 329 -12.03 -0.30 33.46
C SER A 329 -13.45 -0.06 33.94
N ILE A 330 -14.41 -0.09 33.01
CA ILE A 330 -15.81 -0.35 33.34
C ILE A 330 -15.91 -1.85 33.68
#